data_AF-A0A661R8D1-F1
#
_entry.id   AF-A0A661R8D1-F1
#
_cell.length_a   1.000
_cell.length_b   1.000
_cell.length_c   1.000
_cell.angle_alpha   90.00
_cell.angle_beta   90.00
_cell.angle_gamma   90.00
#
_symmetry.space_group_name_H-M   'P 1'
#
loop_
_entity.id
_entity.type
_entity.pdbx_description
1 polymer ?
#
loop_
_entity_poly.entity_id
_entity_poly.type
_entity_poly.pdbx_seq_one_letter_code
_entity_poly.pdbx_strand_id
1 'polypeptide(L)'
;MTADMVTILFSFCFFSILGWMLEVAYRSVRDKRFVNPGLLKGPYLILYGTGALILMMAVSLLQGSHLLTKVFAYFVITTGLELGSGLIAQYLFKTRLWNYSDQRFNYKGHICLKFSLYWILLAFAFEYLVLPPYHNMIILLSPGFKGLFAGMMTSIMLMDFLAVAASHFLRLTPEEKSLVEREFINASKPLLDLPEVAKLSQYEHHRGKTRLDHVTEVALLSFLWGKRLSLDGEAIVRGALLHDLFYYDWLHEGPRLHGFRHPDIALKNARKITLLTEKEEDIIKKHMWPLTVVPPRYMESLVVSLVDTFCSARDYLSVKK
;
A
#
# COMPACT_ATOMS: atom_id res chain seq x y z
N MET A 1 -25.98 19.12 -13.18
CA MET A 1 -24.95 18.38 -13.94
C MET A 1 -24.95 16.96 -13.41
N THR A 2 -25.21 15.96 -14.26
CA THR A 2 -24.87 14.58 -13.92
C THR A 2 -23.35 14.53 -13.78
N ALA A 3 -22.85 14.32 -12.56
CA ALA A 3 -21.41 14.21 -12.33
C ALA A 3 -20.91 12.96 -13.05
N ASP A 4 -20.09 13.15 -14.07
CA ASP A 4 -19.44 12.04 -14.75
C ASP A 4 -18.43 11.37 -13.80
N MET A 5 -18.18 10.06 -14.00
CA MET A 5 -17.31 9.27 -13.14
C MET A 5 -15.90 9.88 -12.99
N VAL A 6 -15.38 10.50 -14.05
CA VAL A 6 -14.05 11.12 -14.03
C VAL A 6 -14.03 12.33 -13.09
N THR A 7 -15.06 13.17 -13.13
CA THR A 7 -15.20 14.29 -12.21
C THR A 7 -15.33 13.81 -10.75
N ILE A 8 -16.06 12.73 -10.48
CA ILE A 8 -16.19 12.16 -9.12
C ILE A 8 -14.82 11.68 -8.60
N LEU A 9 -14.10 10.90 -9.39
CA LEU A 9 -12.78 10.38 -9.00
C LEU A 9 -11.76 11.51 -8.82
N PHE A 10 -11.79 12.52 -9.70
CA PHE A 10 -10.95 13.70 -9.55
C PHE A 10 -11.27 14.45 -8.24
N SER A 11 -12.55 14.68 -7.95
CA SER A 11 -13.00 15.33 -6.72
C SER A 11 -12.49 14.59 -5.48
N PHE A 12 -12.64 13.26 -5.48
CA PHE A 12 -12.16 12.40 -4.40
C PHE A 12 -10.65 12.56 -4.18
N CYS A 13 -9.83 12.48 -5.24
CA CYS A 13 -8.39 12.63 -5.14
C CYS A 13 -7.99 14.03 -4.68
N PHE A 14 -8.59 15.07 -5.26
CA PHE A 14 -8.31 16.46 -4.94
C PHE A 14 -8.59 16.77 -3.46
N PHE A 15 -9.77 16.40 -2.97
CA PHE A 15 -10.14 16.64 -1.57
C PHE A 15 -9.41 15.73 -0.59
N SER A 16 -8.95 14.56 -1.01
CA SER A 16 -8.07 13.73 -0.18
C SER A 16 -6.72 14.41 0.08
N ILE A 17 -6.14 15.07 -0.93
CA ILE A 17 -4.89 15.84 -0.78
C ILE A 17 -5.14 17.11 0.03
N LEU A 18 -6.20 17.85 -0.28
CA LEU A 18 -6.54 19.08 0.45
C LEU A 18 -6.79 18.82 1.94
N GLY A 19 -7.53 17.77 2.25
CA GLY A 19 -7.76 17.33 3.63
C GLY A 19 -6.48 16.91 4.33
N TRP A 20 -5.58 16.21 3.63
CA TRP A 20 -4.26 15.88 4.17
C TRP A 20 -3.44 17.12 4.49
N MET A 21 -3.40 18.11 3.60
CA MET A 21 -2.68 19.37 3.86
C MET A 21 -3.23 20.10 5.10
N LEU A 22 -4.56 20.16 5.24
CA LEU A 22 -5.22 20.77 6.39
C LEU A 22 -4.87 20.05 7.70
N GLU A 23 -4.95 18.72 7.71
CA GLU A 23 -4.73 17.91 8.91
C GLU A 23 -3.24 17.87 9.30
N VAL A 24 -2.33 17.80 8.31
CA VAL A 24 -0.88 17.92 8.54
C VAL A 24 -0.55 19.28 9.14
N ALA A 25 -1.09 20.36 8.59
CA ALA A 25 -0.86 21.71 9.12
C ALA A 25 -1.36 21.82 10.56
N TYR A 26 -2.60 21.38 10.83
CA TYR A 26 -3.18 21.40 12.17
C TYR A 26 -2.36 20.60 13.19
N ARG A 27 -2.05 19.33 12.90
CA ARG A 27 -1.32 18.46 13.82
C ARG A 27 0.14 18.86 13.96
N SER A 28 0.79 19.29 12.88
CA SER A 28 2.22 19.64 12.94
C SER A 28 2.45 20.94 13.71
N VAL A 29 1.55 21.91 13.60
CA VAL A 29 1.59 23.14 14.42
C VAL A 29 1.34 22.81 15.89
N ARG A 30 0.33 21.98 16.18
CA ARG A 30 -0.01 21.59 17.55
C ARG A 30 1.11 20.80 18.24
N ASP A 31 1.70 19.84 17.52
CA ASP A 31 2.68 18.89 18.07
C ASP A 31 4.14 19.36 17.86
N LYS A 32 4.34 20.54 17.23
CA LYS A 32 5.65 21.17 16.93
C LYS A 32 6.64 20.27 16.16
N ARG A 33 6.11 19.30 15.42
CA ARG A 33 6.88 18.37 14.58
C ARG A 33 6.01 17.93 13.42
N PHE A 34 6.62 17.46 12.33
CA PHE A 34 5.84 16.89 11.25
C PHE A 34 5.06 15.65 11.73
N VAL A 35 3.75 15.67 11.53
CA VAL A 35 2.85 14.55 11.84
C VAL A 35 2.07 14.20 10.59
N ASN A 36 2.33 13.01 10.02
CA ASN A 36 1.53 12.47 8.94
C ASN A 36 0.23 11.86 9.50
N PRO A 37 -0.95 12.39 9.17
CA PRO A 37 -2.22 11.88 9.67
C PRO A 37 -2.74 10.70 8.83
N GLY A 38 -3.65 9.93 9.44
CA GLY A 38 -4.39 8.89 8.74
C GLY A 38 -3.74 7.51 8.78
N LEU A 39 -4.31 6.59 7.99
CA LEU A 39 -3.88 5.19 7.92
C LEU A 39 -2.76 4.98 6.88
N LEU A 40 -2.82 5.73 5.78
CA LEU A 40 -1.90 5.60 4.64
C LEU A 40 -0.64 6.45 4.84
N LYS A 41 0.44 6.12 4.13
CA LYS A 41 1.74 6.80 4.26
C LYS A 41 1.85 8.00 3.32
N GLY A 42 1.14 8.00 2.21
CA GLY A 42 1.18 9.07 1.21
C GLY A 42 0.47 10.36 1.62
N PRO A 43 0.60 11.43 0.81
CA PRO A 43 0.08 12.76 1.11
C PRO A 43 -1.43 12.89 0.80
N TYR A 44 -2.23 12.02 1.38
CA TYR A 44 -3.68 11.99 1.16
C TYR A 44 -4.44 11.38 2.35
N LEU A 45 -5.64 11.90 2.58
CA LEU A 45 -6.59 11.38 3.55
C LEU A 45 -7.87 10.95 2.83
N ILE A 46 -8.01 9.64 2.62
CA ILE A 46 -9.21 9.03 2.01
C ILE A 46 -10.48 9.50 2.71
N LEU A 47 -10.44 9.64 4.04
CA LEU A 47 -11.54 10.15 4.86
C LEU A 47 -12.08 11.50 4.36
N TYR A 48 -11.19 12.44 4.03
CA TYR A 48 -11.57 13.77 3.57
C TYR A 48 -12.08 13.74 2.13
N GLY A 49 -11.50 12.91 1.25
CA GLY A 49 -12.02 12.69 -0.10
C GLY A 49 -13.45 12.14 -0.07
N THR A 50 -13.68 11.08 0.71
CA THR A 50 -15.01 10.49 0.91
C THR A 50 -15.97 11.50 1.55
N GLY A 51 -15.54 12.22 2.58
CA GLY A 51 -16.33 13.24 3.25
C GLY A 51 -16.76 14.37 2.32
N ALA A 52 -15.85 14.85 1.47
CA ALA A 52 -16.15 15.88 0.47
C ALA A 52 -17.18 15.39 -0.56
N LEU A 53 -17.06 14.16 -1.06
CA LEU A 53 -18.07 13.59 -1.98
C LEU A 53 -19.45 13.51 -1.33
N ILE A 54 -19.53 13.01 -0.09
CA ILE A 54 -20.80 12.90 0.64
C ILE A 54 -21.37 14.30 0.92
N LEU A 55 -20.54 15.26 1.32
CA LEU A 55 -20.97 16.64 1.56
C LEU A 55 -21.44 17.34 0.27
N MET A 56 -20.76 17.15 -0.86
CA MET A 56 -21.23 17.69 -2.15
C MET A 56 -22.62 17.14 -2.52
N MET A 57 -22.82 15.83 -2.33
CA MET A 57 -24.13 15.21 -2.53
C MET A 57 -25.18 15.79 -1.56
N ALA A 58 -24.84 15.91 -0.27
CA ALA A 58 -25.73 16.47 0.74
C ALA A 58 -26.10 17.94 0.44
N VAL A 59 -25.13 18.76 0.06
CA VAL A 59 -25.35 20.15 -0.39
C VAL A 59 -26.31 20.17 -1.56
N SER A 60 -26.15 19.29 -2.55
CA SER A 60 -27.05 19.19 -3.70
C SER A 60 -28.47 18.77 -3.33
N LEU A 61 -28.63 17.85 -2.36
CA LEU A 61 -29.94 17.37 -1.91
C LEU A 61 -30.64 18.36 -0.98
N LEU A 62 -29.89 19.17 -0.25
CA LEU A 62 -30.39 20.14 0.73
C LEU A 62 -30.45 21.57 0.18
N GLN A 63 -30.34 21.75 -1.14
CA GLN A 63 -30.49 23.06 -1.77
C GLN A 63 -31.87 23.65 -1.42
N GLY A 64 -31.90 24.89 -0.94
CA GLY A 64 -33.14 25.56 -0.51
C GLY A 64 -33.72 25.11 0.84
N SER A 65 -33.11 24.12 1.52
CA SER A 65 -33.55 23.69 2.85
C SER A 65 -33.20 24.71 3.94
N HIS A 66 -34.00 24.73 5.02
CA HIS A 66 -33.74 25.55 6.20
C HIS A 66 -32.39 25.24 6.85
N LEU A 67 -31.78 26.27 7.47
CA LEU A 67 -30.47 26.16 8.12
C LEU A 67 -30.42 25.02 9.16
N LEU A 68 -31.47 24.86 9.97
CA LEU A 68 -31.53 23.82 11.01
C LEU A 68 -31.45 22.41 10.42
N THR A 69 -32.10 22.17 9.28
CA THR A 69 -32.04 20.89 8.56
C THR A 69 -30.61 20.61 8.10
N LYS A 70 -29.91 21.62 7.56
CA LYS A 70 -28.50 21.49 7.16
C LYS A 70 -27.59 21.21 8.35
N VAL A 71 -27.78 21.92 9.47
CA VAL A 71 -27.01 21.67 10.72
C VAL A 71 -27.16 20.22 11.16
N PHE A 72 -28.39 19.70 11.22
CA PHE A 72 -28.64 18.32 11.62
C PHE A 72 -28.04 17.32 10.64
N ALA A 73 -28.23 17.54 9.33
CA ALA A 73 -27.67 16.67 8.31
C ALA A 73 -26.12 16.63 8.37
N TYR A 74 -25.46 17.79 8.45
CA TYR A 74 -24.01 17.88 8.55
C TYR A 74 -23.47 17.26 9.83
N PHE A 75 -24.18 17.42 10.96
CA PHE A 75 -23.84 16.73 12.20
C PHE A 75 -23.83 15.21 12.02
N VAL A 76 -24.92 14.65 11.49
CA VAL A 76 -25.07 13.20 11.29
C VAL A 76 -24.03 12.68 10.30
N ILE A 77 -23.86 13.35 9.16
CA ILE A 77 -22.92 12.93 8.11
C ILE A 77 -21.49 12.95 8.63
N THR A 78 -21.03 14.08 9.17
CA THR A 78 -19.62 14.22 9.56
C THR A 78 -19.27 13.39 10.78
N THR A 79 -20.12 13.39 11.81
CA THR A 79 -19.90 12.59 13.02
C THR A 79 -20.02 11.09 12.72
N GLY A 80 -20.98 10.71 11.87
CA GLY A 80 -21.14 9.32 11.43
C GLY A 80 -19.94 8.83 10.63
N LEU A 81 -19.41 9.67 9.72
CA LEU A 81 -18.21 9.36 8.96
C LEU A 81 -16.97 9.23 9.86
N GLU A 82 -16.79 10.14 10.82
CA GLU A 82 -15.71 10.07 11.82
C GLU A 82 -15.82 8.77 12.62
N LEU A 83 -16.99 8.47 13.19
CA LEU A 83 -17.21 7.25 13.96
C LEU A 83 -16.94 5.98 13.12
N GLY A 84 -17.53 5.89 11.93
CA GLY A 84 -17.37 4.73 11.05
C GLY A 84 -15.91 4.50 10.68
N SER A 85 -15.20 5.56 10.31
CA SER A 85 -13.79 5.47 9.91
C SER A 85 -12.89 5.09 11.09
N GLY A 86 -13.15 5.64 12.28
CA GLY A 86 -12.44 5.26 13.51
C GLY A 86 -12.65 3.79 13.88
N LEU A 87 -13.89 3.29 13.76
CA LEU A 87 -14.24 1.89 14.02
C LEU A 87 -13.60 0.94 13.00
N ILE A 88 -13.65 1.26 11.71
CA ILE A 88 -13.03 0.48 10.64
C ILE A 88 -11.51 0.36 10.88
N ALA A 89 -10.84 1.48 11.16
CA ALA A 89 -9.41 1.48 11.45
C ALA A 89 -9.05 0.65 12.69
N GLN A 90 -9.85 0.74 13.76
CA GLN A 90 -9.62 -0.03 14.98
C GLN A 90 -9.88 -1.53 14.78
N TYR A 91 -10.94 -1.91 14.06
CA TYR A 91 -11.31 -3.31 13.92
C TYR A 91 -10.41 -4.05 12.93
N LEU A 92 -10.18 -3.47 11.74
CA LEU A 92 -9.43 -4.10 10.65
C LEU A 92 -7.92 -3.95 10.79
N PHE A 93 -7.44 -2.76 11.19
CA PHE A 93 -6.00 -2.44 11.22
C PHE A 93 -5.43 -2.34 12.64
N LYS A 94 -6.23 -2.66 13.67
CA LYS A 94 -5.86 -2.57 15.10
C LYS A 94 -5.17 -1.24 15.46
N THR A 95 -5.52 -0.18 14.75
CA THR A 95 -4.84 1.12 14.79
C THR A 95 -5.82 2.18 15.23
N ARG A 96 -5.33 3.11 16.06
CA ARG A 96 -6.11 4.24 16.56
C ARG A 96 -5.68 5.54 15.87
N LEU A 97 -6.54 6.09 15.01
CA LEU A 97 -6.23 7.29 14.21
C LEU A 97 -6.28 8.60 15.01
N TRP A 98 -7.14 8.65 16.02
CA TRP A 98 -7.29 9.76 16.98
C TRP A 98 -7.92 9.24 18.28
N ASN A 99 -7.80 10.01 19.36
CA ASN A 99 -8.35 9.64 20.66
C ASN A 99 -8.93 10.88 21.37
N TYR A 100 -10.23 10.84 21.63
CA TYR A 100 -10.97 11.87 22.37
C TYR A 100 -11.47 11.38 23.74
N SER A 101 -10.82 10.37 24.32
CA SER A 101 -11.24 9.81 25.63
C SER A 101 -11.19 10.83 26.77
N ASP A 102 -10.38 11.86 26.62
CA ASP A 102 -10.22 13.00 27.53
C ASP A 102 -11.30 14.09 27.33
N GLN A 103 -12.13 13.99 26.30
CA GLN A 103 -13.16 14.99 25.99
C GLN A 103 -14.51 14.62 26.59
N ARG A 104 -15.31 15.63 26.97
CA ARG A 104 -16.68 15.43 27.45
C ARG A 104 -17.60 14.91 26.33
N PHE A 105 -18.58 14.09 26.70
CA PHE A 105 -19.53 13.47 25.77
C PHE A 105 -18.85 12.69 24.64
N ASN A 106 -17.75 11.98 24.96
CA ASN A 106 -17.10 11.11 24.00
C ASN A 106 -17.75 9.73 23.95
N TYR A 107 -17.68 9.07 22.78
CA TYR A 107 -18.09 7.68 22.61
C TYR A 107 -16.88 6.82 22.27
N LYS A 108 -16.44 5.97 23.22
CA LYS A 108 -15.25 5.09 23.10
C LYS A 108 -14.00 5.85 22.60
N GLY A 109 -13.91 7.14 22.92
CA GLY A 109 -12.92 8.10 22.42
C GLY A 109 -12.91 8.35 20.90
N HIS A 110 -13.86 7.83 20.12
CA HIS A 110 -13.88 7.92 18.64
C HIS A 110 -14.49 9.21 18.14
N ILE A 111 -15.56 9.64 18.79
CA ILE A 111 -16.23 10.92 18.51
C ILE A 111 -16.46 11.61 19.84
N CYS A 112 -16.58 12.93 19.82
CA CYS A 112 -17.10 13.70 20.94
C CYS A 112 -17.84 14.94 20.45
N LEU A 113 -18.72 15.47 21.29
CA LEU A 113 -19.57 16.60 20.91
C LEU A 113 -18.76 17.82 20.43
N LYS A 114 -17.62 18.11 21.07
CA LYS A 114 -16.77 19.25 20.71
C LYS A 114 -16.29 19.17 19.26
N PHE A 115 -15.74 18.03 18.85
CA PHE A 115 -15.25 17.86 17.47
C PHE A 115 -16.41 17.75 16.47
N SER A 116 -17.53 17.11 16.84
CA SER A 116 -18.74 17.15 16.02
C SER A 116 -19.21 18.57 15.68
N LEU A 117 -19.13 19.51 16.63
CA LEU A 117 -19.45 20.92 16.38
C LEU A 117 -18.44 21.57 15.42
N TYR A 118 -17.14 21.29 15.57
CA TYR A 118 -16.13 21.75 14.62
C TYR A 118 -16.36 21.21 13.21
N TRP A 119 -16.80 19.95 13.09
CA TRP A 119 -17.11 19.36 11.79
C TRP A 119 -18.34 19.98 11.12
N ILE A 120 -19.37 20.37 11.88
CA ILE A 120 -20.50 21.13 11.32
C ILE A 120 -20.01 22.48 10.75
N LEU A 121 -19.20 23.21 11.51
CA LEU A 121 -18.65 24.50 11.06
C LEU A 121 -17.79 24.31 9.81
N LEU A 122 -16.97 23.26 9.77
CA LEU A 122 -16.15 22.94 8.61
C LEU A 122 -17.01 22.52 7.40
N ALA A 123 -18.13 21.82 7.60
CA ALA A 123 -19.06 21.46 6.53
C ALA A 123 -19.72 22.70 5.91
N PHE A 124 -20.10 23.70 6.73
CA PHE A 124 -20.59 24.99 6.21
C PHE A 124 -19.49 25.79 5.52
N ALA A 125 -18.27 25.82 6.08
CA ALA A 125 -17.13 26.44 5.42
C ALA A 125 -16.84 25.75 4.06
N PHE A 126 -16.97 24.42 4.00
CA PHE A 126 -16.86 23.67 2.77
C PHE A 126 -17.93 24.09 1.75
N GLU A 127 -19.20 24.13 2.15
CA GLU A 127 -20.31 24.55 1.28
C GLU A 127 -20.15 25.97 0.74
N TYR A 128 -19.84 26.94 1.60
CA TYR A 128 -19.90 28.36 1.23
C TYR A 128 -18.56 28.96 0.80
N LEU A 129 -17.43 28.41 1.24
CA LEU A 129 -16.10 28.95 0.96
C LEU A 129 -15.30 28.07 -0.02
N VAL A 130 -15.44 26.74 0.07
CA VAL A 130 -14.62 25.81 -0.72
C VAL A 130 -15.31 25.40 -2.02
N LEU A 131 -16.60 25.06 -1.98
CA LEU A 131 -17.32 24.57 -3.17
C LEU A 131 -17.44 25.59 -4.30
N PRO A 132 -17.74 26.89 -4.08
CA PRO A 132 -17.85 27.85 -5.17
C PRO A 132 -16.56 27.99 -6.02
N PRO A 133 -15.37 28.24 -5.43
CA PRO A 133 -14.14 28.29 -6.22
C PRO A 133 -13.77 26.91 -6.81
N TYR A 134 -14.08 25.82 -6.12
CA TYR A 134 -13.88 24.47 -6.64
C TYR A 134 -14.70 24.20 -7.91
N HIS A 135 -15.97 24.59 -7.94
CA HIS A 135 -16.81 24.46 -9.13
C HIS A 135 -16.29 25.30 -10.30
N ASN A 136 -15.78 26.50 -10.06
CA ASN A 136 -15.15 27.29 -11.12
C ASN A 136 -13.90 26.58 -11.65
N MET A 137 -13.05 26.05 -10.76
CA MET A 137 -11.86 25.32 -11.15
C MET A 137 -12.19 24.07 -11.98
N ILE A 138 -13.17 23.26 -11.56
CA ILE A 138 -13.46 21.98 -12.23
C ILE A 138 -14.00 22.17 -13.65
N ILE A 139 -14.70 23.28 -13.93
CA ILE A 139 -15.22 23.60 -15.26
C ILE A 139 -14.08 24.00 -16.21
N LEU A 140 -13.02 24.63 -15.70
CA LEU A 140 -11.85 25.06 -16.48
C LEU A 140 -10.91 23.89 -16.86
N LEU A 141 -10.98 22.77 -16.13
CA LEU A 141 -10.11 21.62 -16.37
C LEU A 141 -10.67 20.71 -17.47
N SER A 142 -9.79 20.30 -18.40
CA SER A 142 -10.16 19.36 -19.45
C SER A 142 -10.46 17.96 -18.89
N PRO A 143 -11.38 17.19 -19.51
CA PRO A 143 -11.68 15.82 -19.08
C PRO A 143 -10.44 14.90 -19.08
N GLY A 144 -9.54 15.08 -20.05
CA GLY A 144 -8.30 14.31 -20.15
C GLY A 144 -7.36 14.54 -18.96
N PHE A 145 -7.20 15.80 -18.53
CA PHE A 145 -6.40 16.12 -17.35
C PHE A 145 -7.00 15.52 -16.08
N LYS A 146 -8.32 15.66 -15.90
CA LYS A 146 -9.03 15.07 -14.76
C LYS A 146 -8.84 13.56 -14.70
N GLY A 147 -9.00 12.88 -15.85
CA GLY A 147 -8.84 11.43 -15.97
C GLY A 147 -7.44 10.97 -15.65
N LEU A 148 -6.42 11.61 -16.22
CA LEU A 148 -5.01 11.26 -15.97
C LEU A 148 -4.65 11.47 -14.49
N PHE A 149 -5.00 12.62 -13.92
CA PHE A 149 -4.72 12.93 -12.52
C PHE A 149 -5.42 11.94 -11.58
N ALA A 150 -6.72 11.70 -11.77
CA ALA A 150 -7.49 10.78 -10.96
C ALA A 150 -6.96 9.33 -11.08
N GLY A 151 -6.64 8.87 -12.29
CA GLY A 151 -6.10 7.54 -12.54
C GLY A 151 -4.75 7.32 -11.86
N MET A 152 -3.82 8.27 -11.99
CA MET A 152 -2.51 8.20 -11.31
C MET A 152 -2.68 8.21 -9.78
N MET A 153 -3.46 9.15 -9.25
CA MET A 153 -3.62 9.31 -7.81
C MET A 153 -4.32 8.11 -7.17
N THR A 154 -5.41 7.62 -7.77
CA THR A 154 -6.09 6.41 -7.27
C THR A 154 -5.18 5.19 -7.31
N SER A 155 -4.36 5.03 -8.35
CA SER A 155 -3.38 3.94 -8.44
C SER A 155 -2.35 4.01 -7.31
N ILE A 156 -1.81 5.21 -7.03
CA ILE A 156 -0.87 5.44 -5.92
C ILE A 156 -1.53 5.14 -4.56
N MET A 157 -2.75 5.64 -4.34
CA MET A 157 -3.50 5.40 -3.10
C MET A 157 -3.81 3.91 -2.90
N LEU A 158 -4.18 3.20 -3.98
CA LEU A 158 -4.43 1.76 -3.95
C LEU A 158 -3.17 0.98 -3.60
N MET A 159 -2.04 1.30 -4.24
CA MET A 159 -0.75 0.66 -3.94
C MET A 159 -0.33 0.86 -2.47
N ASP A 160 -0.47 2.08 -1.93
CA ASP A 160 -0.16 2.36 -0.53
C ASP A 160 -1.12 1.62 0.43
N PHE A 161 -2.42 1.61 0.12
CA PHE A 161 -3.40 0.84 0.90
C PHE A 161 -3.08 -0.65 0.93
N LEU A 162 -2.75 -1.24 -0.23
CA LEU A 162 -2.37 -2.65 -0.32
C LEU A 162 -1.10 -2.93 0.47
N ALA A 163 -0.09 -2.05 0.41
CA ALA A 163 1.13 -2.19 1.19
C ALA A 163 0.87 -2.13 2.71
N VAL A 164 0.03 -1.19 3.17
CA VAL A 164 -0.38 -1.08 4.57
C VAL A 164 -1.17 -2.31 5.00
N ALA A 165 -2.15 -2.76 4.20
CA ALA A 165 -2.95 -3.94 4.48
C ALA A 165 -2.09 -5.21 4.56
N ALA A 166 -1.18 -5.41 3.61
CA ALA A 166 -0.22 -6.51 3.62
C ALA A 166 0.66 -6.49 4.88
N SER A 167 1.23 -5.32 5.22
CA SER A 167 2.09 -5.20 6.41
C SER A 167 1.35 -5.54 7.71
N HIS A 168 0.06 -5.18 7.79
CA HIS A 168 -0.77 -5.52 8.94
C HIS A 168 -1.14 -7.01 8.94
N PHE A 169 -1.48 -7.59 7.79
CA PHE A 169 -1.83 -9.00 7.64
C PHE A 169 -0.65 -9.94 7.96
N LEU A 170 0.56 -9.54 7.56
CA LEU A 170 1.80 -10.27 7.85
C LEU A 170 2.36 -10.00 9.24
N ARG A 171 1.76 -9.10 10.03
CA ARG A 171 2.23 -8.80 11.38
C ARG A 171 2.13 -10.05 12.25
N LEU A 172 3.27 -10.47 12.80
CA LEU A 172 3.36 -11.63 13.70
C LEU A 172 3.26 -11.19 15.16
N THR A 173 2.66 -12.04 15.98
CA THR A 173 2.80 -12.00 17.44
C THR A 173 4.24 -12.34 17.85
N PRO A 174 4.70 -11.94 19.05
CA PRO A 174 6.02 -12.30 19.55
C PRO A 174 6.29 -13.82 19.53
N GLU A 175 5.27 -14.61 19.85
CA GLU A 175 5.34 -16.08 19.87
C GLU A 175 5.51 -16.64 18.45
N GLU A 176 4.67 -16.21 17.50
CA GLU A 176 4.76 -16.59 16.08
C GLU A 176 6.13 -16.24 15.49
N LYS A 177 6.68 -15.07 15.85
CA LYS A 177 7.96 -14.59 15.33
C LYS A 177 9.09 -15.60 15.56
N SER A 178 9.19 -16.16 16.77
CA SER A 178 10.25 -17.12 17.13
C SER A 178 10.16 -18.45 16.37
N LEU A 179 8.94 -18.89 16.05
CA LEU A 179 8.70 -20.11 15.29
C LEU A 179 9.04 -19.89 13.81
N VAL A 180 8.50 -18.80 13.24
CA VAL A 180 8.74 -18.41 11.84
C VAL A 180 10.23 -18.20 11.58
N GLU A 181 10.95 -17.54 12.49
CA GLU A 181 12.39 -17.32 12.35
C GLU A 181 13.18 -18.65 12.30
N ARG A 182 12.85 -19.59 13.19
CA ARG A 182 13.49 -20.93 13.19
C ARG A 182 13.21 -21.70 11.90
N GLU A 183 11.96 -21.74 11.46
CA GLU A 183 11.59 -22.44 10.22
C GLU A 183 12.26 -21.81 8.99
N PHE A 184 12.28 -20.48 8.91
CA PHE A 184 12.94 -19.77 7.82
C PHE A 184 14.44 -20.04 7.79
N ILE A 185 15.12 -20.00 8.95
CA ILE A 185 16.55 -20.32 9.06
C ILE A 185 16.81 -21.76 8.62
N ASN A 186 16.01 -22.72 9.09
CA ASN A 186 16.17 -24.13 8.73
C ASN A 186 16.05 -24.37 7.21
N ALA A 187 15.12 -23.69 6.54
CA ALA A 187 14.93 -23.81 5.10
C ALA A 187 15.97 -23.04 4.27
N SER A 188 16.43 -21.88 4.75
CA SER A 188 17.33 -20.98 4.01
C SER A 188 18.81 -21.32 4.17
N LYS A 189 19.24 -21.67 5.38
CA LYS A 189 20.66 -21.85 5.71
C LYS A 189 21.40 -22.84 4.80
N PRO A 190 20.85 -24.02 4.46
CA PRO A 190 21.54 -24.97 3.57
C PRO A 190 21.87 -24.41 2.19
N LEU A 191 21.10 -23.42 1.70
CA LEU A 191 21.37 -22.74 0.43
C LEU A 191 22.26 -21.52 0.61
N LEU A 192 22.05 -20.71 1.65
CA LEU A 192 22.85 -19.52 1.93
C LEU A 192 24.33 -19.84 2.23
N ASP A 193 24.60 -21.02 2.80
CA ASP A 193 25.97 -21.50 3.06
C ASP A 193 26.70 -21.99 1.78
N LEU A 194 26.00 -22.12 0.64
CA LEU A 194 26.63 -22.49 -0.63
C LEU A 194 27.42 -21.32 -1.21
N PRO A 195 28.70 -21.51 -1.62
CA PRO A 195 29.53 -20.45 -2.19
C PRO A 195 28.87 -19.74 -3.37
N GLU A 196 28.15 -20.47 -4.21
CA GLU A 196 27.44 -19.98 -5.38
C GLU A 196 26.32 -18.99 -5.01
N VAL A 197 25.55 -19.28 -3.96
CA VAL A 197 24.50 -18.37 -3.47
C VAL A 197 25.12 -17.19 -2.72
N ALA A 198 26.10 -17.44 -1.85
CA ALA A 198 26.80 -16.38 -1.12
C ALA A 198 27.48 -15.37 -2.06
N LYS A 199 27.94 -15.82 -3.23
CA LYS A 199 28.53 -14.96 -4.28
C LYS A 199 27.58 -13.89 -4.81
N LEU A 200 26.26 -14.04 -4.66
CA LEU A 200 25.28 -13.01 -5.02
C LEU A 200 25.47 -11.69 -4.26
N SER A 201 26.19 -11.70 -3.13
CA SER A 201 26.58 -10.49 -2.38
C SER A 201 27.54 -9.59 -3.16
N GLN A 202 28.19 -10.11 -4.21
CA GLN A 202 29.16 -9.36 -5.02
C GLN A 202 28.51 -8.64 -6.22
N TYR A 203 27.22 -8.89 -6.47
CA TYR A 203 26.52 -8.35 -7.63
C TYR A 203 25.46 -7.36 -7.16
N GLU A 204 25.47 -6.16 -7.74
CA GLU A 204 24.42 -5.18 -7.48
C GLU A 204 23.09 -5.63 -8.11
N HIS A 205 22.01 -5.29 -7.41
CA HIS A 205 20.65 -5.44 -7.91
C HIS A 205 20.03 -4.06 -8.12
N HIS A 206 19.61 -3.36 -7.05
CA HIS A 206 19.02 -2.01 -7.10
C HIS A 206 19.49 -1.10 -5.96
N ARG A 207 19.82 0.17 -6.26
CA ARG A 207 20.09 1.27 -5.30
C ARG A 207 21.04 0.93 -4.13
N GLY A 208 22.09 0.15 -4.42
CA GLY A 208 23.10 -0.24 -3.45
C GLY A 208 22.68 -1.40 -2.53
N LYS A 209 21.68 -2.19 -2.91
CA LYS A 209 21.48 -3.55 -2.43
C LYS A 209 22.18 -4.56 -3.33
N THR A 210 22.72 -5.60 -2.73
CA THR A 210 23.25 -6.74 -3.45
C THR A 210 22.13 -7.67 -3.90
N ARG A 211 22.40 -8.55 -4.85
CA ARG A 211 21.44 -9.58 -5.28
C ARG A 211 21.14 -10.56 -4.15
N LEU A 212 22.11 -10.83 -3.27
CA LEU A 212 21.89 -11.63 -2.06
C LEU A 212 20.86 -10.98 -1.13
N ASP A 213 20.95 -9.66 -0.91
CA ASP A 213 19.99 -8.93 -0.07
C ASP A 213 18.58 -9.03 -0.66
N HIS A 214 18.45 -8.86 -1.98
CA HIS A 214 17.17 -8.95 -2.69
C HIS A 214 16.53 -10.33 -2.56
N VAL A 215 17.23 -11.39 -2.94
CA VAL A 215 16.65 -12.75 -2.90
C VAL A 215 16.33 -13.20 -1.47
N THR A 216 17.12 -12.78 -0.48
CA THR A 216 16.85 -13.08 0.93
C THR A 216 15.59 -12.38 1.42
N GLU A 217 15.39 -11.12 1.01
CA GLU A 217 14.19 -10.37 1.35
C GLU A 217 12.93 -10.93 0.66
N VAL A 218 13.02 -11.25 -0.63
CA VAL A 218 11.94 -11.90 -1.38
C VAL A 218 11.59 -13.24 -0.74
N ALA A 219 12.57 -14.04 -0.35
CA ALA A 219 12.36 -15.31 0.34
C ALA A 219 11.64 -15.12 1.67
N LEU A 220 12.08 -14.18 2.51
CA LEU A 220 11.45 -13.94 3.82
C LEU A 220 10.00 -13.47 3.68
N LEU A 221 9.74 -12.47 2.84
CA LEU A 221 8.39 -11.93 2.66
C LEU A 221 7.45 -12.97 2.03
N SER A 222 7.93 -13.73 1.04
CA SER A 222 7.16 -14.82 0.42
C SER A 222 6.87 -15.92 1.43
N PHE A 223 7.82 -16.25 2.30
CA PHE A 223 7.62 -17.24 3.36
C PHE A 223 6.53 -16.79 4.34
N LEU A 224 6.53 -15.53 4.76
CA LEU A 224 5.47 -14.98 5.62
C LEU A 224 4.07 -15.07 4.98
N TRP A 225 3.98 -14.74 3.69
CA TRP A 225 2.74 -14.94 2.91
C TRP A 225 2.37 -16.43 2.84
N GLY A 226 3.35 -17.29 2.57
CA GLY A 226 3.17 -18.74 2.55
C GLY A 226 2.61 -19.27 3.86
N LYS A 227 3.12 -18.83 5.01
CA LYS A 227 2.59 -19.22 6.33
C LYS A 227 1.15 -18.76 6.53
N ARG A 228 0.81 -17.51 6.15
CA ARG A 228 -0.57 -17.01 6.25
C ARG A 228 -1.55 -17.72 5.30
N LEU A 229 -1.06 -18.20 4.17
CA LEU A 229 -1.84 -18.92 3.15
C LEU A 229 -1.75 -20.45 3.30
N SER A 230 -1.08 -20.96 4.34
CA SER A 230 -0.84 -22.39 4.58
C SER A 230 -0.20 -23.12 3.39
N LEU A 231 0.76 -22.47 2.73
CA LEU A 231 1.52 -23.01 1.61
C LEU A 231 2.82 -23.70 2.05
N ASP A 232 3.46 -24.37 1.10
CA ASP A 232 4.75 -25.03 1.29
C ASP A 232 5.89 -24.01 1.46
N GLY A 233 6.17 -23.68 2.73
CA GLY A 233 7.16 -22.67 3.08
C GLY A 233 8.59 -23.04 2.70
N GLU A 234 8.94 -24.33 2.72
CA GLU A 234 10.29 -24.77 2.35
C GLU A 234 10.54 -24.56 0.86
N ALA A 235 9.60 -24.99 0.00
CA ALA A 235 9.70 -24.74 -1.44
C ALA A 235 9.72 -23.24 -1.77
N ILE A 236 8.94 -22.41 -1.07
CA ILE A 236 8.97 -20.95 -1.22
C ILE A 236 10.37 -20.40 -0.92
N VAL A 237 10.95 -20.74 0.24
CA VAL A 237 12.25 -20.22 0.64
C VAL A 237 13.33 -20.67 -0.35
N ARG A 238 13.35 -21.95 -0.69
CA ARG A 238 14.35 -22.52 -1.59
C ARG A 238 14.25 -21.93 -3.00
N GLY A 239 13.05 -21.92 -3.58
CA GLY A 239 12.82 -21.33 -4.91
C GLY A 239 13.12 -19.83 -4.96
N ALA A 240 12.70 -19.07 -3.93
CA ALA A 240 12.94 -17.63 -3.86
C ALA A 240 14.43 -17.28 -3.67
N LEU A 241 15.22 -18.04 -2.92
CA LEU A 241 16.66 -17.79 -2.82
C LEU A 241 17.41 -18.02 -4.14
N LEU A 242 16.84 -18.82 -5.05
CA LEU A 242 17.46 -19.27 -6.28
C LEU A 242 16.90 -18.58 -7.54
N HIS A 243 15.83 -17.79 -7.43
CA HIS A 243 15.13 -17.23 -8.60
C HIS A 243 16.01 -16.31 -9.44
N ASP A 244 16.96 -15.64 -8.79
CA ASP A 244 17.86 -14.63 -9.36
C ASP A 244 19.33 -15.11 -9.38
N LEU A 245 19.54 -16.43 -9.44
CA LEU A 245 20.87 -17.04 -9.37
C LEU A 245 21.67 -16.90 -10.69
N PHE A 246 22.15 -15.69 -10.96
CA PHE A 246 23.08 -15.39 -12.05
C PHE A 246 24.21 -14.46 -11.58
N TYR A 247 25.30 -14.41 -12.35
CA TYR A 247 26.61 -13.89 -11.90
C TYR A 247 27.20 -12.83 -12.84
N TYR A 248 26.36 -11.94 -13.35
CA TYR A 248 26.77 -10.82 -14.19
C TYR A 248 25.96 -9.57 -13.82
N ASP A 249 26.46 -8.41 -14.24
CA ASP A 249 25.70 -7.14 -14.18
C ASP A 249 24.79 -7.06 -15.40
N TRP A 250 23.47 -7.04 -15.21
CA TRP A 250 22.52 -7.04 -16.31
C TRP A 250 22.40 -5.70 -17.04
N LEU A 251 22.90 -4.60 -16.44
CA LEU A 251 22.90 -3.28 -17.08
C LEU A 251 24.01 -3.14 -18.12
N HIS A 252 25.14 -3.80 -17.90
CA HIS A 252 26.35 -3.65 -18.73
C HIS A 252 26.77 -4.95 -19.42
N GLU A 253 26.32 -6.11 -18.92
CA GLU A 253 26.74 -7.44 -19.37
C GLU A 253 25.54 -8.39 -19.55
N GLY A 254 25.84 -9.61 -19.98
CA GLY A 254 24.85 -10.68 -20.07
C GLY A 254 24.03 -10.70 -21.36
N PRO A 255 23.01 -11.57 -21.43
CA PRO A 255 22.24 -11.79 -22.64
C PRO A 255 21.24 -10.64 -22.90
N ARG A 256 21.03 -10.34 -24.19
CA ARG A 256 19.90 -9.49 -24.62
C ARG A 256 18.57 -10.09 -24.15
N LEU A 257 17.58 -9.23 -23.91
CA LEU A 257 16.26 -9.61 -23.37
C LEU A 257 16.37 -10.31 -22.01
N HIS A 258 17.22 -9.76 -21.12
CA HIS A 258 17.52 -10.31 -19.80
C HIS A 258 16.28 -10.75 -19.01
N GLY A 259 15.24 -9.90 -18.93
CA GLY A 259 13.99 -10.19 -18.20
C GLY A 259 13.25 -11.45 -18.67
N PHE A 260 13.47 -11.91 -19.91
CA PHE A 260 12.88 -13.13 -20.45
C PHE A 260 13.80 -14.36 -20.36
N ARG A 261 15.09 -14.16 -20.08
CA ARG A 261 16.12 -15.21 -20.18
C ARG A 261 16.75 -15.58 -18.85
N HIS A 262 16.84 -14.64 -17.92
CA HIS A 262 17.44 -14.95 -16.62
C HIS A 262 16.69 -16.01 -15.82
N PRO A 263 15.36 -16.21 -15.92
CA PRO A 263 14.71 -17.30 -15.20
C PRO A 263 15.24 -18.68 -15.64
N ASP A 264 15.53 -18.87 -16.93
CA ASP A 264 16.13 -20.11 -17.44
C ASP A 264 17.61 -20.24 -17.04
N ILE A 265 18.35 -19.13 -16.97
CA ILE A 265 19.75 -19.10 -16.53
C ILE A 265 19.84 -19.44 -15.04
N ALA A 266 19.01 -18.81 -14.21
CA ALA A 266 18.90 -19.06 -12.78
C ALA A 266 18.53 -20.52 -12.51
N LEU A 267 17.52 -21.05 -13.22
CA LEU A 267 17.15 -22.46 -13.11
C LEU A 267 18.30 -23.41 -13.49
N LYS A 268 19.02 -23.11 -14.58
CA LYS A 268 20.19 -23.90 -14.99
C LYS A 268 21.32 -23.86 -13.97
N ASN A 269 21.53 -22.73 -13.30
CA ASN A 269 22.53 -22.62 -12.25
C ASN A 269 22.09 -23.33 -10.97
N ALA A 270 20.82 -23.20 -10.58
CA ALA A 270 20.26 -23.82 -9.39
C ALA A 270 20.34 -25.35 -9.45
N ARG A 271 20.02 -25.95 -10.60
CA ARG A 271 20.13 -27.40 -10.85
C ARG A 271 21.55 -27.97 -10.70
N LYS A 272 22.58 -27.12 -10.76
CA LYS A 272 23.99 -27.57 -10.58
C LYS A 272 24.39 -27.65 -9.11
N ILE A 273 23.73 -26.90 -8.23
CA ILE A 273 24.15 -26.72 -6.84
C ILE A 273 23.22 -27.42 -5.84
N THR A 274 21.99 -27.75 -6.23
CA THR A 274 21.03 -28.47 -5.39
C THR A 274 20.02 -29.25 -6.22
N LEU A 275 19.40 -30.26 -5.62
CA LEU A 275 18.25 -30.94 -6.19
C LEU A 275 17.01 -30.06 -6.02
N LEU A 276 16.18 -29.99 -7.06
CA LEU A 276 14.98 -29.15 -7.08
C LEU A 276 13.73 -30.01 -7.24
N THR A 277 12.67 -29.66 -6.52
CA THR A 277 11.33 -30.18 -6.77
C THR A 277 10.68 -29.46 -7.95
N GLU A 278 9.65 -30.06 -8.57
CA GLU A 278 8.91 -29.41 -9.67
C GLU A 278 8.37 -28.03 -9.27
N LYS A 279 8.00 -27.86 -8.00
CA LYS A 279 7.49 -26.60 -7.46
C LYS A 279 8.59 -25.55 -7.35
N GLU A 280 9.76 -25.91 -6.85
CA GLU A 280 10.93 -25.01 -6.79
C GLU A 280 11.40 -24.59 -8.18
N GLU A 281 11.40 -25.51 -9.15
CA GLU A 281 11.73 -25.19 -10.53
C GLU A 281 10.72 -24.21 -11.15
N ASP A 282 9.41 -24.39 -10.87
CA ASP A 282 8.36 -23.48 -11.32
C ASP A 282 8.50 -22.09 -10.68
N ILE A 283 8.80 -22.01 -9.38
CA ILE A 283 9.08 -20.74 -8.68
C ILE A 283 10.21 -19.98 -9.41
N ILE A 284 11.36 -20.63 -9.61
CA ILE A 284 12.52 -20.02 -10.25
C ILE A 284 12.19 -19.60 -11.68
N LYS A 285 11.47 -20.45 -12.44
CA LYS A 285 11.20 -20.19 -13.85
C LYS A 285 10.12 -19.14 -14.09
N LYS A 286 9.18 -18.98 -13.16
CA LYS A 286 7.96 -18.17 -13.35
C LYS A 286 7.89 -16.90 -12.52
N HIS A 287 8.90 -16.60 -11.71
CA HIS A 287 8.89 -15.39 -10.85
C HIS A 287 8.68 -14.07 -11.63
N MET A 288 9.11 -13.99 -12.90
CA MET A 288 8.91 -12.81 -13.75
C MET A 288 7.51 -12.68 -14.37
N TRP A 289 6.52 -13.50 -14.04
CA TRP A 289 5.17 -13.32 -14.58
C TRP A 289 4.57 -11.96 -14.12
N PRO A 290 3.86 -11.19 -14.97
CA PRO A 290 3.39 -11.49 -16.32
C PRO A 290 4.36 -11.14 -17.46
N LEU A 291 5.59 -10.69 -17.17
CA LEU A 291 6.61 -10.46 -18.20
C LEU A 291 6.94 -11.78 -18.91
N THR A 292 7.16 -12.86 -18.16
CA THR A 292 7.16 -14.21 -18.73
C THR A 292 5.71 -14.63 -18.97
N VAL A 293 5.33 -14.84 -20.23
CA VAL A 293 3.92 -15.01 -20.63
C VAL A 293 3.23 -16.26 -20.09
N VAL A 294 4.00 -17.26 -19.66
CA VAL A 294 3.44 -18.50 -19.12
C VAL A 294 3.19 -18.33 -17.62
N PRO A 295 1.95 -18.47 -17.13
CA PRO A 295 1.62 -18.22 -15.74
C PRO A 295 2.25 -19.25 -14.77
N PRO A 296 2.40 -18.87 -13.49
CA PRO A 296 2.80 -19.79 -12.43
C PRO A 296 1.84 -20.97 -12.30
N ARG A 297 2.35 -22.19 -12.11
CA ARG A 297 1.53 -23.39 -11.92
C ARG A 297 1.08 -23.55 -10.46
N TYR A 298 1.93 -23.12 -9.53
CA TYR A 298 1.70 -23.26 -8.09
C TYR A 298 1.42 -21.89 -7.43
N MET A 299 0.70 -21.91 -6.31
CA MET A 299 0.43 -20.69 -5.53
C MET A 299 1.70 -20.13 -4.91
N GLU A 300 2.64 -20.99 -4.53
CA GLU A 300 3.97 -20.61 -4.08
C GLU A 300 4.72 -19.80 -5.14
N SER A 301 4.67 -20.24 -6.40
CA SER A 301 5.26 -19.54 -7.53
C SER A 301 4.61 -18.17 -7.77
N LEU A 302 3.28 -18.08 -7.64
CA LEU A 302 2.57 -16.80 -7.74
C LEU A 302 2.94 -15.85 -6.60
N VAL A 303 3.03 -16.34 -5.36
CA VAL A 303 3.44 -15.54 -4.21
C VAL A 303 4.84 -14.98 -4.43
N VAL A 304 5.80 -15.81 -4.81
CA VAL A 304 7.19 -15.36 -5.05
C VAL A 304 7.24 -14.33 -6.18
N SER A 305 6.51 -14.54 -7.27
CA SER A 305 6.43 -13.60 -8.39
C SER A 305 5.90 -12.21 -7.99
N LEU A 306 4.82 -12.18 -7.21
CA LEU A 306 4.21 -10.93 -6.73
C LEU A 306 5.12 -10.21 -5.71
N VAL A 307 5.74 -10.96 -4.80
CA VAL A 307 6.65 -10.42 -3.80
C VAL A 307 7.93 -9.89 -4.43
N ASP A 308 8.49 -10.58 -5.41
CA ASP A 308 9.65 -10.11 -6.18
C ASP A 308 9.35 -8.78 -6.88
N THR A 309 8.24 -8.71 -7.61
CA THR A 309 7.78 -7.48 -8.26
C THR A 309 7.60 -6.34 -7.25
N PHE A 310 7.01 -6.62 -6.08
CA PHE A 310 6.83 -5.65 -5.02
C PHE A 310 8.16 -5.15 -4.44
N CYS A 311 9.11 -6.04 -4.17
CA CYS A 311 10.42 -5.69 -3.63
C CYS A 311 11.19 -4.82 -4.61
N SER A 312 11.22 -5.22 -5.89
CA SER A 312 11.85 -4.46 -6.96
C SER A 312 11.24 -3.06 -7.09
N ALA A 313 9.89 -2.95 -7.17
CA ALA A 313 9.22 -1.67 -7.26
C ALA A 313 9.50 -0.76 -6.04
N ARG A 314 9.46 -1.33 -4.83
CA ARG A 314 9.73 -0.58 -3.60
C ARG A 314 11.19 -0.11 -3.54
N ASP A 315 12.13 -0.91 -4.00
CA ASP A 315 13.54 -0.54 -4.00
C ASP A 315 13.81 0.62 -4.98
N TYR A 316 13.12 0.67 -6.11
CA TYR A 316 13.10 1.83 -7.02
C TYR A 316 12.36 3.07 -6.47
N LEU A 317 11.55 2.94 -5.43
CA LEU A 317 10.86 4.08 -4.82
C LEU A 317 11.56 4.57 -3.55
N SER A 318 12.31 3.71 -2.87
CA SER A 318 13.09 4.10 -1.69
C SER A 318 14.28 4.97 -2.12
N VAL A 319 14.17 6.27 -1.90
CA VAL A 319 15.33 7.18 -1.99
C VAL A 319 16.10 6.97 -0.69
N LYS A 320 17.35 6.49 -0.76
CA LYS A 320 18.26 6.51 0.38
C LYS A 320 18.34 7.98 0.85
N LYS A 321 17.87 8.23 2.07
CA LYS A 321 18.07 9.50 2.77
C LYS A 321 19.55 9.75 3.01
#